data_AF-A0A956Q6R1-F1
#
_entry.id   AF-A0A956Q6R1-F1
#
_cell.length_a   1.000
_cell.length_b   1.000
_cell.length_c   1.000
_cell.angle_alpha   90.00
_cell.angle_beta   90.00
_cell.angle_gamma   90.00
#
_symmetry.space_group_name_H-M   'P 1'
#
loop_
_entity.id
_entity.type
_entity.pdbx_description
1 polymer ?
#
loop_
_entity_poly.entity_id
_entity_poly.type
_entity_poly.pdbx_seq_one_letter_code
_entity_poly.pdbx_strand_id
1 'polypeptide(L)'
;MICLFCGSELAPKSRQCEGCSSPHSLRPPVSGINHVSQMLVVLDDLRKGELDVEDAAEALQRFIDMFEHFEQKWRLQESSLTDQLSPALKDTFAASLSGIDQALGDGYQAIALMEGALAEGQDTLDAAEEHLLRFFRGCCANAAKLLEDLDALKISQGKSGSLFNLPSV
;
A
#
# COMPACT_ATOMS: atom_id res chain seq x y z
N MET A 1 -5.83 -3.10 -11.26
CA MET A 1 -5.66 -1.86 -10.48
C MET A 1 -6.76 -0.92 -10.94
N ILE A 2 -7.37 -0.16 -10.04
CA ILE A 2 -8.44 0.78 -10.39
C ILE A 2 -7.92 2.22 -10.36
N CYS A 3 -8.61 3.11 -11.07
CA CYS A 3 -8.45 4.55 -10.93
C CYS A 3 -9.18 5.04 -9.67
N LEU A 4 -8.49 5.74 -8.77
CA LEU A 4 -9.13 6.31 -7.58
C LEU A 4 -10.07 7.48 -7.92
N PHE A 5 -9.87 8.16 -9.06
CA PHE A 5 -10.74 9.27 -9.46
C PHE A 5 -12.08 8.80 -10.04
N CYS A 6 -12.12 7.69 -10.80
CA CYS A 6 -13.35 7.29 -11.52
C CYS A 6 -13.74 5.82 -11.37
N GLY A 7 -12.97 5.03 -10.61
CA GLY A 7 -13.24 3.60 -10.36
C GLY A 7 -12.98 2.66 -11.54
N SER A 8 -12.66 3.18 -12.74
CA SER A 8 -12.40 2.35 -13.92
C SER A 8 -11.15 1.49 -13.75
N GLU A 9 -11.15 0.30 -14.34
CA GLU A 9 -9.95 -0.54 -14.42
C GLU A 9 -8.86 0.16 -15.23
N LEU A 10 -7.61 -0.04 -14.80
CA LEU A 10 -6.43 0.52 -15.45
C LEU A 10 -5.65 -0.56 -16.17
N ALA A 11 -5.38 -0.31 -17.45
CA ALA A 11 -4.45 -1.11 -18.23
C ALA A 11 -3.05 -1.10 -17.58
N PRO A 12 -2.33 -2.24 -17.60
CA PRO A 12 -0.98 -2.32 -17.05
C PRO A 12 -0.06 -1.25 -17.66
N LYS A 13 0.67 -0.52 -16.81
CA LYS A 13 1.62 0.55 -17.21
C LYS A 13 0.98 1.77 -17.89
N SER A 14 -0.36 1.91 -17.89
CA SER A 14 -0.99 3.11 -18.42
C SER A 14 -0.66 4.34 -17.56
N ARG A 15 -0.25 5.42 -18.22
CA ARG A 15 0.03 6.73 -17.59
C ARG A 15 -1.19 7.64 -17.53
N GLN A 16 -2.33 7.17 -18.03
CA GLN A 16 -3.58 7.92 -18.07
C GLN A 16 -4.75 6.96 -17.88
N CYS A 17 -5.77 7.38 -17.14
CA CYS A 17 -7.00 6.61 -17.03
C CYS A 17 -7.82 6.74 -18.33
N GLU A 18 -8.24 5.63 -18.93
CA GLU A 18 -9.10 5.65 -20.13
C GLU A 18 -10.53 6.11 -19.82
N GLY A 19 -10.98 5.99 -18.56
CA GLY A 19 -12.32 6.40 -18.13
C GLY A 19 -12.47 7.90 -17.90
N CYS A 20 -11.57 8.51 -17.12
CA CYS A 20 -11.63 9.94 -16.76
C CYS A 20 -10.53 10.80 -17.40
N SER A 21 -9.62 10.22 -18.18
CA SER A 21 -8.45 10.91 -18.74
C SER A 21 -7.48 11.51 -17.70
N SER A 22 -7.67 11.26 -16.41
CA SER A 22 -6.75 11.74 -15.38
C SER A 22 -5.34 11.16 -15.57
N PRO A 23 -4.30 11.99 -15.51
CA PRO A 23 -2.93 11.53 -15.61
C PRO A 23 -2.53 10.79 -14.33
N HIS A 24 -1.84 9.67 -14.48
CA HIS A 24 -1.21 8.99 -13.35
C HIS A 24 0.26 9.35 -13.32
N SER A 25 0.61 10.22 -12.38
CA SER A 25 1.99 10.58 -12.14
C SER A 25 2.66 9.61 -11.16
N LEU A 26 3.92 9.29 -11.44
CA LEU A 26 4.77 8.61 -10.46
C LEU A 26 5.24 9.65 -9.45
N ARG A 27 4.96 9.42 -8.16
CA ARG A 27 5.49 10.25 -7.07
C ARG A 27 6.60 9.49 -6.36
N PRO A 28 7.88 9.89 -6.43
CA PRO A 28 8.92 9.24 -5.63
C PRO A 28 8.49 9.15 -4.15
N PRO A 29 8.68 8.00 -3.47
CA PRO A 29 9.56 6.88 -3.80
C PRO A 29 8.88 5.72 -4.56
N VAL A 30 7.63 5.86 -5.02
CA VAL A 30 6.93 4.76 -5.71
C VAL A 30 7.57 4.48 -7.08
N SER A 31 7.99 3.25 -7.31
CA SER A 31 8.65 2.79 -8.56
C SER A 31 7.66 2.49 -9.70
N GLY A 32 6.36 2.55 -9.42
CA GLY A 32 5.26 2.29 -10.35
C GLY A 32 3.98 2.97 -9.90
N ILE A 33 3.05 3.17 -10.84
CA ILE A 33 1.71 3.68 -10.52
C ILE A 33 1.02 2.61 -9.66
N ASN A 34 0.48 3.00 -8.51
CA ASN A 34 -0.31 2.14 -7.63
C ASN A 34 -1.30 3.01 -6.84
N HIS A 35 -2.11 2.40 -5.97
CA HIS A 35 -3.12 3.16 -5.21
C HIS A 35 -2.49 4.18 -4.25
N VAL A 36 -1.29 3.91 -3.70
CA VAL A 36 -0.55 4.90 -2.89
C VAL A 36 -0.14 6.09 -3.76
N SER A 37 0.45 5.87 -4.95
CA SER A 37 0.85 6.97 -5.82
C SER A 37 -0.34 7.82 -6.26
N GLN A 38 -1.48 7.18 -6.56
CA GLN A 38 -2.71 7.89 -6.91
C GLN A 38 -3.23 8.72 -5.72
N MET A 39 -3.18 8.19 -4.49
CA MET A 39 -3.60 8.94 -3.31
C MET A 39 -2.67 10.11 -2.99
N LEU A 40 -1.36 9.96 -3.19
CA LEU A 40 -0.42 11.08 -3.08
C LEU A 40 -0.74 12.22 -4.05
N VAL A 41 -1.28 11.91 -5.24
CA VAL A 41 -1.75 12.93 -6.19
C VAL A 41 -3.02 13.60 -5.67
N VAL A 42 -3.99 12.83 -5.17
CA VAL A 42 -5.21 13.38 -4.58
C VAL A 42 -4.90 14.35 -3.43
N LEU A 43 -3.96 14.01 -2.54
CA LEU A 43 -3.54 14.90 -1.45
C LEU A 43 -2.88 16.19 -1.97
N ASP A 44 -2.09 16.09 -3.03
CA ASP A 44 -1.44 17.24 -3.68
C ASP A 44 -2.47 18.18 -4.33
N ASP A 45 -3.42 17.62 -5.08
CA ASP A 45 -4.45 18.36 -5.80
C ASP A 45 -5.44 19.01 -4.81
N LEU A 46 -5.82 18.29 -3.74
CA LEU A 46 -6.65 18.84 -2.66
C LEU A 46 -5.97 20.02 -1.96
N ARG A 47 -4.67 19.90 -1.67
CA ARG A 47 -3.86 20.97 -1.03
C ARG A 47 -3.74 22.21 -1.92
N LYS A 48 -3.70 22.03 -3.24
CA LYS A 48 -3.66 23.13 -4.22
C LYS A 48 -5.04 23.73 -4.52
N GLY A 49 -6.12 23.10 -4.05
CA GLY A 49 -7.49 23.45 -4.43
C GLY A 49 -7.83 23.11 -5.88
N GLU A 50 -7.09 22.18 -6.49
CA GLU A 50 -7.33 21.65 -7.84
C GLU A 50 -8.33 20.49 -7.83
N LEU A 51 -8.58 19.91 -6.65
CA LEU A 51 -9.59 18.89 -6.38
C LEU A 51 -10.47 19.37 -5.23
N ASP A 52 -11.80 19.22 -5.36
CA ASP A 52 -12.70 19.55 -4.26
C ASP A 52 -12.79 18.43 -3.21
N VAL A 53 -13.39 18.75 -2.07
CA VAL A 53 -13.47 17.85 -0.92
C VAL A 53 -14.36 16.64 -1.21
N GLU A 54 -15.40 16.79 -2.04
CA GLU A 54 -16.33 15.72 -2.37
C GLU A 54 -15.64 14.67 -3.26
N ASP A 55 -14.95 15.11 -4.31
CA ASP A 55 -14.16 14.26 -5.19
C ASP A 55 -13.00 13.58 -4.43
N ALA A 56 -12.35 14.30 -3.52
CA ALA A 56 -11.30 13.74 -2.67
C ALA A 56 -11.84 12.67 -1.72
N ALA A 57 -13.04 12.85 -1.16
CA ALA A 57 -13.70 11.87 -0.30
C ALA A 57 -14.06 10.59 -1.08
N GLU A 58 -14.55 10.71 -2.31
CA GLU A 58 -14.80 9.54 -3.16
C GLU A 58 -13.51 8.77 -3.47
N ALA A 59 -12.43 9.49 -3.79
CA ALA A 59 -11.13 8.88 -4.05
C ALA A 59 -10.57 8.17 -2.80
N LEU A 60 -10.74 8.78 -1.62
CA LEU A 60 -10.39 8.18 -0.34
C LEU A 60 -11.20 6.92 -0.08
N GLN A 61 -12.52 6.92 -0.31
CA GLN A 61 -13.34 5.72 -0.11
C GLN A 61 -12.85 4.55 -0.98
N ARG A 62 -12.56 4.80 -2.26
CA ARG A 62 -12.00 3.76 -3.15
C ARG A 62 -10.62 3.29 -2.67
N PHE A 63 -9.82 4.18 -2.08
CA PHE A 63 -8.54 3.80 -1.48
C PHE A 63 -8.75 2.93 -0.24
N ILE A 64 -9.69 3.28 0.65
CA ILE A 64 -10.06 2.49 1.83
C ILE A 64 -10.49 1.10 1.42
N ASP A 65 -11.41 0.98 0.45
CA ASP A 65 -11.85 -0.32 -0.05
C ASP A 65 -10.64 -1.15 -0.51
N MET A 66 -9.71 -0.55 -1.26
CA MET A 66 -8.51 -1.26 -1.72
C MET A 66 -7.54 -1.61 -0.59
N PHE A 67 -7.44 -0.76 0.42
CA PHE A 67 -6.61 -0.97 1.60
C PHE A 67 -7.17 -2.11 2.45
N GLU A 68 -8.48 -2.18 2.68
CA GLU A 68 -9.14 -3.28 3.37
C GLU A 68 -8.92 -4.61 2.65
N HIS A 69 -9.07 -4.64 1.32
CA HIS A 69 -8.76 -5.84 0.54
C HIS A 69 -7.28 -6.25 0.63
N PHE A 70 -6.37 -5.29 0.78
CA PHE A 70 -4.95 -5.58 1.01
C PHE A 70 -4.72 -6.11 2.42
N GLU A 71 -5.29 -5.47 3.43
CA GLU A 71 -5.17 -5.85 4.84
C GLU A 71 -5.72 -7.25 5.09
N GLN A 72 -6.90 -7.58 4.56
CA GLN A 72 -7.51 -8.91 4.67
C GLN A 72 -6.63 -10.04 4.11
N LYS A 73 -5.83 -9.77 3.06
CA LYS A 73 -4.89 -10.75 2.51
C LYS A 73 -3.74 -11.05 3.47
N TRP A 74 -3.35 -10.06 4.26
CA TRP A 74 -2.30 -10.21 5.27
C TRP A 74 -2.87 -10.77 6.56
N ARG A 75 -3.98 -10.22 7.05
CA ARG A 75 -4.65 -10.61 8.29
C ARG A 75 -5.69 -11.71 8.07
N LEU A 76 -5.21 -12.90 7.73
CA LEU A 76 -6.07 -14.08 7.57
C LEU A 76 -6.89 -14.42 8.83
N GLN A 77 -6.50 -13.94 10.02
CA GLN A 77 -7.28 -13.97 11.27
C GLN A 77 -6.90 -12.74 12.11
N GLU A 78 -7.83 -12.17 12.90
CA GLU A 78 -7.83 -10.89 13.64
C GLU A 78 -6.70 -10.68 14.71
N SER A 79 -5.52 -11.28 14.51
CA SER A 79 -4.38 -11.28 15.43
C SER A 79 -3.10 -10.81 14.71
N SER A 80 -2.08 -10.41 15.47
CA SER A 80 -0.75 -10.07 14.94
C SER A 80 -0.24 -11.17 14.00
N LEU A 81 0.41 -10.80 12.90
CA LEU A 81 0.97 -11.76 11.95
C LEU A 81 1.99 -12.68 12.63
N THR A 82 2.71 -12.14 13.62
CA THR A 82 3.69 -12.91 14.40
C THR A 82 3.06 -13.97 15.29
N ASP A 83 1.82 -13.76 15.74
CA ASP A 83 1.14 -14.69 16.66
C ASP A 83 0.63 -15.93 15.94
N GLN A 84 0.43 -15.83 14.63
CA GLN A 84 0.00 -16.92 13.75
C GLN A 84 1.13 -17.89 13.39
N LEU A 85 2.39 -17.52 13.67
CA LEU A 85 3.54 -18.37 13.40
C LEU A 85 3.71 -19.44 14.48
N SER A 86 4.02 -20.66 14.04
CA SER A 86 4.53 -21.68 14.95
C SER A 86 5.87 -21.23 15.56
N PRO A 87 6.22 -21.68 16.78
CA PRO A 87 7.46 -21.26 17.45
C PRO A 87 8.72 -21.42 16.59
N ALA A 88 8.79 -22.48 15.79
CA ALA A 88 9.92 -22.76 14.89
C ALA A 88 10.08 -21.76 13.74
N LEU A 89 9.00 -21.04 13.39
CA LEU A 89 9.00 -20.04 12.31
C LEU A 89 9.16 -18.61 12.82
N LYS A 90 8.91 -18.37 14.12
CA LYS A 90 9.02 -17.05 14.73
C LYS A 90 10.44 -16.48 14.62
N ASP A 91 11.45 -17.30 14.89
CA ASP A 91 12.85 -16.84 14.85
C ASP A 91 13.28 -16.34 13.46
N THR A 92 12.69 -16.90 12.39
CA THR A 92 13.01 -16.53 11.01
C THR A 92 12.18 -15.35 10.52
N PHE A 93 10.87 -15.33 10.83
CA PHE A 93 9.93 -14.44 10.14
C PHE A 93 9.34 -13.34 11.03
N ALA A 94 9.51 -13.38 12.36
CA ALA A 94 8.82 -12.45 13.26
C ALA A 94 9.18 -10.99 13.00
N ALA A 95 10.44 -10.68 12.67
CA ALA A 95 10.87 -9.31 12.39
C ALA A 95 10.17 -8.76 11.13
N SER A 96 10.18 -9.52 10.03
CA SER A 96 9.57 -9.15 8.76
C SER A 96 8.05 -8.99 8.91
N LEU A 97 7.38 -9.91 9.61
CA LEU A 97 5.93 -9.81 9.86
C LEU A 97 5.57 -8.65 10.79
N SER A 98 6.33 -8.42 11.86
CA SER A 98 6.12 -7.26 12.74
C SER A 98 6.29 -5.94 12.01
N GLY A 99 7.22 -5.87 11.05
CA GLY A 99 7.38 -4.67 10.21
C GLY A 99 6.21 -4.46 9.25
N ILE A 100 5.57 -5.53 8.78
CA ILE A 100 4.32 -5.44 7.98
C ILE A 100 3.16 -4.97 8.86
N ASP A 101 3.02 -5.49 10.08
CA ASP A 101 2.00 -5.03 11.03
C ASP A 101 2.16 -3.54 11.36
N GLN A 102 3.39 -3.08 11.59
CA GLN A 102 3.67 -1.66 11.79
C GLN A 102 3.30 -0.82 10.56
N ALA A 103 3.64 -1.29 9.35
CA ALA A 103 3.28 -0.60 8.13
C ALA A 103 1.76 -0.50 7.96
N LEU A 104 1.01 -1.58 8.23
CA LEU A 104 -0.46 -1.54 8.23
C LEU A 104 -1.00 -0.50 9.22
N GLY A 105 -0.40 -0.39 10.41
CA GLY A 105 -0.70 0.67 11.37
C GLY A 105 -0.50 2.09 10.80
N ASP A 106 0.61 2.33 10.10
CA ASP A 106 0.84 3.60 9.38
C ASP A 106 -0.23 3.85 8.30
N GLY A 107 -0.70 2.81 7.61
CA GLY A 107 -1.77 2.90 6.63
C GLY A 107 -3.11 3.36 7.24
N TYR A 108 -3.50 2.78 8.37
CA TYR A 108 -4.69 3.22 9.12
C TYR A 108 -4.55 4.65 9.63
N GLN A 109 -3.37 5.02 10.14
CA GLN A 109 -3.13 6.39 10.62
C GLN A 109 -3.21 7.41 9.48
N ALA A 110 -2.72 7.08 8.29
CA ALA A 110 -2.88 7.91 7.11
C ALA A 110 -4.37 8.11 6.76
N ILE A 111 -5.15 7.03 6.74
CA ILE A 111 -6.61 7.09 6.46
C ILE A 111 -7.31 8.01 7.47
N ALA A 112 -7.11 7.81 8.77
CA ALA A 112 -7.73 8.62 9.80
C ALA A 112 -7.38 10.11 9.69
N LEU A 113 -6.13 10.43 9.32
CA LEU A 113 -5.70 11.81 9.10
C LEU A 113 -6.33 12.42 7.84
N MET A 114 -6.54 11.64 6.78
CA MET A 114 -7.24 12.08 5.56
C MET A 114 -8.73 12.32 5.84
N GLU A 115 -9.40 11.42 6.57
CA GLU A 115 -10.80 11.61 6.99
C GLU A 115 -10.96 12.88 7.82
N GLY A 116 -10.06 13.11 8.79
CA GLY A 116 -10.02 14.34 9.58
C GLY A 116 -9.80 15.58 8.70
N ALA A 117 -8.90 15.48 7.70
CA ALA A 117 -8.61 16.58 6.79
C ALA A 117 -9.85 17.01 5.97
N LEU A 118 -10.64 16.03 5.53
CA LEU A 118 -11.85 16.25 4.74
C LEU A 118 -13.00 16.79 5.60
N ALA A 119 -13.07 16.44 6.88
CA ALA A 119 -14.15 16.85 7.78
C ALA A 119 -13.89 18.20 8.48
N GLU A 120 -12.66 18.45 8.92
CA GLU A 120 -12.32 19.53 9.86
C GLU A 120 -11.38 20.58 9.26
N GLY A 121 -10.76 20.29 8.11
CA GLY A 121 -9.84 21.18 7.40
C GLY A 121 -8.47 20.54 7.15
N GLN A 122 -7.74 21.09 6.19
CA GLN A 122 -6.58 20.44 5.56
C GLN A 122 -5.28 20.41 6.38
N ASP A 123 -5.31 20.77 7.66
CA ASP A 123 -4.11 20.91 8.52
C ASP A 123 -3.36 19.59 8.74
N THR A 124 -4.03 18.45 8.55
CA THR A 124 -3.46 17.11 8.73
C THR A 124 -2.94 16.46 7.44
N LEU A 125 -3.07 17.12 6.27
CA LEU A 125 -2.69 16.52 4.98
C LEU A 125 -1.22 16.14 4.90
N ASP A 126 -0.32 16.95 5.47
CA ASP A 126 1.12 16.67 5.45
C ASP A 126 1.47 15.45 6.32
N ALA A 127 0.82 15.31 7.47
CA ALA A 127 0.97 14.15 8.32
C ALA A 127 0.38 12.89 7.67
N ALA A 128 -0.75 13.02 6.98
CA ALA A 128 -1.35 11.92 6.22
C ALA A 128 -0.42 11.42 5.12
N GLU A 129 0.18 12.34 4.35
CA GLU A 129 1.17 12.02 3.32
C GLU A 129 2.39 11.30 3.89
N GLU A 130 2.91 11.77 5.03
CA GLU A 130 4.05 11.12 5.69
C GLU A 130 3.74 9.68 6.10
N HIS A 131 2.61 9.45 6.76
CA HIS A 131 2.19 8.10 7.16
C HIS A 131 1.94 7.19 5.95
N LEU A 132 1.34 7.72 4.88
CA LEU A 132 1.11 6.97 3.64
C LEU A 132 2.44 6.54 2.98
N LEU A 133 3.45 7.41 3.00
CA LEU A 133 4.80 7.10 2.52
C LEU A 133 5.51 6.07 3.40
N ARG A 134 5.35 6.15 4.73
CA ARG A 134 5.88 5.15 5.68
C ARG A 134 5.24 3.78 5.47
N PHE A 135 3.91 3.72 5.32
CA PHE A 135 3.18 2.52 4.95
C PHE A 135 3.76 1.88 3.69
N PHE A 136 3.89 2.64 2.59
CA PHE A 136 4.40 2.10 1.34
C PHE A 136 5.82 1.53 1.48
N ARG A 137 6.73 2.29 2.09
CA ARG A 137 8.13 1.86 2.31
C ARG A 137 8.19 0.63 3.21
N GLY A 138 7.42 0.63 4.30
CA GLY A 138 7.34 -0.46 5.27
C GLY A 138 6.84 -1.74 4.62
N CYS A 139 5.74 -1.69 3.87
CA CYS A 139 5.23 -2.85 3.15
C CYS A 139 6.23 -3.38 2.12
N CYS A 140 6.83 -2.52 1.30
CA CYS A 140 7.79 -2.97 0.29
C CYS A 140 9.04 -3.60 0.90
N ALA A 141 9.66 -2.95 1.90
CA ALA A 141 10.89 -3.43 2.51
C ALA A 141 10.66 -4.77 3.25
N ASN A 142 9.59 -4.85 4.05
CA ASN A 142 9.33 -6.05 4.83
C ASN A 142 8.77 -7.20 3.99
N ALA A 143 8.01 -6.93 2.93
CA ALA A 143 7.60 -7.97 1.99
C ALA A 143 8.80 -8.53 1.21
N ALA A 144 9.73 -7.67 0.78
CA ALA A 144 10.97 -8.12 0.15
C ALA A 144 11.78 -9.02 1.11
N LYS A 145 11.94 -8.58 2.37
CA LYS A 145 12.64 -9.38 3.38
C LYS A 145 11.95 -10.72 3.66
N LEU A 146 10.62 -10.73 3.77
CA LEU A 146 9.84 -11.95 3.94
C LEU A 146 10.06 -12.95 2.79
N LEU A 147 10.14 -12.46 1.55
CA LEU A 147 10.44 -13.30 0.39
C LEU A 147 11.86 -13.87 0.44
N GLU A 148 12.86 -13.07 0.81
CA GLU A 148 14.23 -13.55 1.01
C GLU A 148 14.31 -14.65 2.08
N ASP A 149 13.61 -14.45 3.20
CA ASP A 149 13.56 -15.42 4.30
C ASP A 149 12.89 -16.74 3.85
N LEU A 150 11.84 -16.64 3.02
CA LEU A 150 11.15 -17.79 2.43
C LEU A 150 12.05 -18.57 1.46
N ASP A 151 12.83 -17.87 0.64
CA ASP A 151 13.80 -18.49 -0.27
C ASP A 151 14.91 -19.20 0.50
N ALA A 152 15.45 -18.56 1.54
CA ALA A 152 16.47 -19.15 2.42
C ALA A 152 15.97 -20.44 3.10
N LEU A 153 14.72 -20.44 3.59
CA LEU A 153 14.10 -21.61 4.21
C LEU A 153 13.93 -22.78 3.22
N LYS A 154 13.58 -22.50 1.95
CA LYS A 154 13.46 -23.55 0.92
C LYS A 154 14.81 -24.17 0.57
N ILE A 155 15.84 -23.33 0.45
CA ILE A 155 17.22 -23.78 0.21
C ILE A 155 17.69 -24.69 1.37
N SER A 156 17.45 -24.29 2.62
CA SER A 156 17.85 -25.06 3.80
C SER A 156 17.08 -26.39 3.94
N GLN A 157 15.85 -26.47 3.45
CA GLN A 157 15.04 -27.71 3.38
C GLN A 157 15.37 -28.63 2.19
N GLY A 158 16.38 -28.31 1.36
CA GLY A 158 16.74 -29.11 0.19
C GLY A 158 15.68 -29.11 -0.92
N LYS A 159 14.74 -28.16 -0.89
CA LYS A 159 13.75 -27.96 -1.95
C LYS A 159 14.36 -27.03 -3.01
N SER A 160 15.12 -27.61 -3.93
CA SER A 160 15.77 -26.91 -5.03
C SER A 160 14.75 -26.41 -6.05
N GLY A 161 14.20 -25.22 -5.83
CA GLY A 161 13.33 -24.54 -6.78
C GLY A 161 13.33 -23.04 -6.55
N SER A 162 13.91 -22.30 -7.49
CA SER A 162 13.77 -20.83 -7.56
C SER A 162 12.29 -20.48 -7.63
N LEU A 163 11.82 -19.57 -6.76
CA LEU A 163 10.48 -18.97 -6.92
C LEU A 163 10.37 -18.13 -8.20
N PHE A 164 11.51 -17.72 -8.76
CA PHE A 164 11.59 -16.83 -9.89
C PHE A 164 12.16 -17.58 -11.11
N ASN A 165 11.25 -18.12 -11.93
CA ASN A 165 11.38 -17.91 -13.37
C ASN A 165 10.70 -16.56 -13.66
N LEU A 166 11.35 -15.46 -13.27
CA LEU A 166 10.89 -14.15 -13.76
C LEU A 166 11.27 -14.08 -15.24
N PRO A 167 10.30 -13.92 -16.17
CA PRO A 167 10.67 -13.46 -17.49
C PRO A 167 11.29 -12.07 -17.32
N SER A 168 12.52 -11.93 -17.79
CA SER A 168 13.16 -10.62 -17.97
C SER A 168 12.22 -9.72 -18.76
N VAL A 169 11.77 -8.64 -18.13
CA VAL A 169 11.01 -7.55 -18.78
C VAL A 169 11.94 -6.71 -19.62
#